data_AF-A0A7C3TXG2-F1
#
_entry.id   AF-A0A7C3TXG2-F1
#
_cell.length_a   1.000
_cell.length_b   1.000
_cell.length_c   1.000
_cell.angle_alpha   90.00
_cell.angle_beta   90.00
_cell.angle_gamma   90.00
#
_symmetry.space_group_name_H-M   'P 1'
#
loop_
_entity.id
_entity.type
_entity.pdbx_description
1 polymer ?
#
loop_
_entity_poly.entity_id
_entity_poly.type
_entity_poly.pdbx_seq_one_letter_code
_entity_poly.pdbx_strand_id
1 'polypeptide(L)'
;MIPSMSRKIEHSKTRVRSPQSNGIGEGLQRTMLNGFDQPAFRTKMYRSIAELQEDVDPWIREVNEYRPHSGRYCYGKTPMQTFYSIPLAEEKMIGYAEKA
;
A
#
# COMPACT_ATOMS: atom_id res chain seq x y z
N MET A 1 -20.23 4.63 -9.28
CA MET A 1 -20.88 3.53 -8.55
C MET A 1 -20.18 2.24 -8.98
N ILE A 2 -19.24 1.73 -8.16
CA ILE A 2 -18.53 0.49 -8.50
C ILE A 2 -19.49 -0.68 -8.20
N PRO A 3 -19.75 -1.60 -9.15
CA PRO A 3 -20.69 -2.68 -8.94
C PRO A 3 -20.28 -3.53 -7.73
N SER A 4 -21.26 -3.84 -6.87
CA SER A 4 -21.16 -4.83 -5.81
C SER A 4 -20.99 -6.23 -6.43
N MET A 5 -19.79 -6.52 -6.93
CA MET A 5 -19.36 -7.90 -7.14
C MET A 5 -18.86 -8.41 -5.79
N SER A 6 -19.60 -9.36 -5.21
CA SER A 6 -19.08 -10.19 -4.13
C SER A 6 -17.83 -10.90 -4.65
N ARG A 7 -16.64 -10.34 -4.41
CA ARG A 7 -15.37 -10.93 -4.83
C ARG A 7 -15.20 -12.20 -4.02
N LYS A 8 -15.06 -13.34 -4.69
CA LYS A 8 -14.55 -14.58 -4.09
C LYS A 8 -13.07 -14.35 -3.76
N ILE A 9 -12.80 -13.77 -2.60
CA ILE A 9 -11.43 -13.53 -2.10
C ILE A 9 -11.01 -14.81 -1.39
N GLU A 10 -10.07 -15.54 -2.00
CA GLU A 10 -9.46 -16.70 -1.36
C GLU A 10 -8.45 -16.25 -0.31
N HIS A 11 -8.55 -16.80 0.90
CA HIS A 11 -7.58 -16.57 1.95
C HIS A 11 -6.32 -17.39 1.68
N SER A 12 -5.16 -16.73 1.65
CA SER A 12 -3.85 -17.38 1.64
C SER A 12 -3.01 -16.89 2.82
N LYS A 13 -2.09 -17.74 3.27
CA LYS A 13 -1.12 -17.40 4.32
C LYS A 13 0.26 -17.22 3.72
N THR A 14 1.02 -16.28 4.26
CA THR A 14 2.43 -16.10 3.91
C THR A 14 3.20 -17.39 4.18
N ARG A 15 3.90 -17.89 3.16
CA ARG A 15 4.70 -19.10 3.29
C ARG A 15 5.96 -18.78 4.09
N VAL A 16 6.28 -19.63 5.07
CA VAL A 16 7.51 -19.51 5.86
C VAL A 16 8.72 -19.52 4.93
N ARG A 17 9.68 -18.61 5.14
CA ARG A 17 10.90 -18.43 4.33
C ARG A 17 10.63 -18.09 2.84
N SER A 18 9.55 -17.37 2.53
CA SER A 18 9.30 -16.85 1.17
C SER A 18 9.25 -15.31 1.15
N PRO A 19 10.40 -14.64 0.93
CA PRO A 19 10.51 -13.18 0.90
C PRO A 19 9.58 -12.52 -0.13
N GLN A 20 9.30 -13.18 -1.24
CA GLN A 20 8.45 -12.66 -2.32
C GLN A 20 7.00 -12.48 -1.85
N SER A 21 6.51 -13.38 -0.99
CA SER A 21 5.14 -13.34 -0.49
C SER A 21 4.91 -12.29 0.60
N ASN A 22 5.96 -11.82 1.28
CA ASN A 22 5.86 -10.84 2.37
C ASN A 22 6.45 -9.47 2.05
N GLY A 23 7.29 -9.36 1.02
CA GLY A 23 8.13 -8.19 0.79
C GLY A 23 7.38 -6.86 0.60
N ILE A 24 6.18 -6.89 0.00
CA ILE A 24 5.36 -5.68 -0.16
C ILE A 24 4.82 -5.22 1.20
N GLY A 25 4.30 -6.13 2.01
CA GLY A 25 3.78 -5.81 3.35
C GLY A 25 4.87 -5.30 4.28
N GLU A 26 6.03 -5.97 4.29
CA GLU A 26 7.20 -5.53 5.05
C GLU A 26 7.70 -4.15 4.59
N GLY A 27 7.73 -3.91 3.28
CA GLY A 27 8.11 -2.62 2.71
C GLY A 27 7.19 -1.50 3.17
N LEU A 28 5.87 -1.71 3.10
CA LEU A 28 4.87 -0.77 3.59
C LEU A 28 5.07 -0.45 5.08
N GLN A 29 5.22 -1.48 5.91
CA GLN A 29 5.44 -1.32 7.35
C GLN A 29 6.72 -0.53 7.65
N ARG A 30 7.80 -0.77 6.89
CA ARG A 30 9.05 -0.01 7.03
C ARG A 30 8.90 1.46 6.63
N THR A 31 8.13 1.75 5.58
CA THR A 31 7.82 3.12 5.17
C THR A 31 7.03 3.86 6.24
N MET A 32 6.03 3.21 6.83
CA MET A 32 5.25 3.77 7.94
C MET A 32 6.11 4.00 9.19
N LEU A 33 6.93 3.01 9.56
CA LEU A 33 7.81 3.12 10.71
C LEU A 33 8.76 4.33 10.62
N ASN A 34 9.40 4.50 9.47
CA ASN A 34 10.39 5.56 9.27
C ASN A 34 9.74 6.92 8.99
N GLY A 35 8.61 6.93 8.29
CA GLY A 35 7.97 8.16 7.83
C GLY A 35 6.98 8.75 8.82
N PHE A 36 6.35 7.93 9.65
CA PHE A 36 5.33 8.36 10.60
C PHE A 36 5.66 7.97 12.04
N ASP A 37 5.80 6.68 12.34
CA ASP A 37 5.87 6.21 13.73
C ASP A 37 7.05 6.81 14.49
N GLN A 38 8.27 6.72 13.94
CA GLN A 38 9.47 7.25 14.62
C GLN A 38 9.41 8.77 14.82
N PRO A 39 9.04 9.60 13.83
CA PRO A 39 8.84 11.04 14.05
C PRO A 39 7.72 11.36 15.05
N ALA A 40 6.54 10.77 14.87
CA ALA A 40 5.33 11.09 15.63
C ALA A 40 5.48 10.73 17.12
N PHE A 41 5.95 9.52 17.41
CA PHE A 41 6.11 9.05 18.79
C PHE A 41 7.29 9.69 19.52
N ARG A 42 8.19 10.38 18.83
CA ARG A 42 9.25 11.20 19.47
C ARG A 42 8.73 12.56 19.94
N THR A 43 7.66 13.07 19.34
CA THR A 43 7.18 14.44 19.59
C THR A 43 5.87 14.49 20.35
N LYS A 44 5.00 13.47 20.20
CA LYS A 44 3.65 13.44 20.77
C LYS A 44 3.39 12.11 21.47
N MET A 45 2.81 12.18 22.66
CA MET A 45 2.33 11.02 23.40
C MET A 45 0.82 10.89 23.23
N TYR A 46 0.41 9.94 22.41
CA TYR A 46 -0.99 9.67 22.10
C TYR A 46 -1.70 8.98 23.27
N ARG A 47 -2.92 9.43 23.60
CA ARG A 47 -3.75 8.90 24.68
C ARG A 47 -4.87 7.99 24.20
N SER A 48 -5.13 7.99 22.90
CA SER A 48 -6.13 7.13 22.27
C SER A 48 -5.76 6.79 20.83
N ILE A 49 -6.38 5.74 20.29
CA ILE A 49 -6.24 5.38 18.87
C ILE A 49 -6.84 6.47 17.97
N ALA A 50 -7.93 7.13 18.40
CA ALA A 50 -8.55 8.20 17.63
C ALA A 50 -7.59 9.38 17.42
N GLU A 51 -6.89 9.79 18.48
CA GLU A 51 -5.87 10.85 18.41
C GLU A 51 -4.69 10.46 17.51
N LEU A 52 -4.31 9.19 17.48
CA LEU A 52 -3.29 8.68 16.56
C LEU A 52 -3.79 8.74 15.11
N GLN A 53 -5.05 8.37 14.88
CA GLN A 53 -5.66 8.34 13.56
C GLN A 53 -5.74 9.74 12.93
N GLU A 54 -5.99 10.77 13.73
CA GLU A 54 -5.99 12.18 13.29
C GLU A 54 -4.66 12.62 12.66
N ASP A 55 -3.54 12.06 13.12
CA ASP A 55 -2.21 12.36 12.58
C ASP A 55 -1.81 11.38 11.46
N VAL A 56 -2.20 10.11 11.56
CA VAL A 56 -1.92 9.07 10.56
C VAL A 56 -2.66 9.34 9.24
N ASP A 57 -3.93 9.74 9.29
CA ASP A 57 -4.76 9.90 8.09
C ASP A 57 -4.20 10.94 7.10
N PRO A 58 -3.82 12.16 7.54
CA PRO A 58 -3.15 13.11 6.66
C PRO A 58 -1.83 12.58 6.10
N TRP A 59 -1.04 11.87 6.91
CA TRP A 59 0.23 11.30 6.47
C TRP A 59 0.04 10.22 5.39
N ILE A 60 -0.94 9.32 5.57
CA ILE A 60 -1.27 8.31 4.56
C ILE A 60 -1.69 8.99 3.25
N ARG A 61 -2.51 10.03 3.34
CA ARG A 61 -2.92 10.81 2.17
C ARG A 61 -1.72 11.41 1.47
N GLU A 62 -0.78 11.98 2.21
CA GLU A 62 0.44 12.57 1.64
C GLU A 62 1.28 11.57 0.86
N VAL A 63 1.56 10.41 1.48
CA VAL A 63 2.36 9.36 0.85
C VAL A 63 1.70 8.81 -0.41
N ASN A 64 0.36 8.75 -0.44
CA ASN A 64 -0.40 8.18 -1.56
C ASN A 64 -0.65 9.18 -2.70
N GLU A 65 -0.96 10.43 -2.38
CA GLU A 65 -1.43 11.44 -3.35
C GLU A 65 -0.36 12.41 -3.80
N TYR A 66 0.60 12.76 -2.95
CA TYR A 66 1.54 13.86 -3.22
C TYR A 66 2.98 13.41 -3.41
N ARG A 67 3.38 12.26 -2.86
CA ARG A 67 4.76 11.78 -2.95
C ARG A 67 5.01 10.94 -4.21
N PRO A 68 5.73 11.44 -5.23
CA PRO A 68 6.10 10.63 -6.38
C PRO A 68 7.12 9.55 -5.99
N HIS A 69 6.94 8.35 -6.54
CA HIS A 69 7.84 7.22 -6.28
C HIS A 69 8.64 6.92 -7.56
N SER A 70 9.96 6.92 -7.47
CA SER A 70 10.87 6.58 -8.57
C SER A 70 11.09 5.08 -8.75
N GLY A 71 10.26 4.24 -8.10
CA GLY A 71 10.34 2.80 -8.21
C GLY A 71 10.26 2.34 -9.67
N ARG A 72 10.92 1.21 -9.98
CA ARG A 72 11.07 0.63 -11.33
C ARG A 72 9.79 0.62 -12.17
N TYR A 73 8.62 0.51 -11.53
CA TYR A 73 7.31 0.43 -12.19
C TYR A 73 6.36 1.60 -11.86
N CYS A 74 6.82 2.58 -11.07
CA CYS A 74 6.02 3.75 -10.72
C CYS A 74 6.33 4.93 -11.65
N TYR A 75 7.49 4.95 -12.31
CA TYR A 75 7.86 5.96 -13.32
C TYR A 75 7.70 7.42 -12.85
N GLY A 76 7.99 7.69 -11.56
CA GLY A 76 7.84 9.03 -10.98
C GLY A 76 6.39 9.42 -10.67
N LYS A 77 5.43 8.52 -10.85
CA LYS A 77 4.02 8.73 -10.45
C LYS A 77 3.85 8.52 -8.95
N THR A 78 2.79 9.09 -8.40
CA THR A 78 2.35 8.80 -7.03
C THR A 78 1.68 7.42 -6.97
N PRO A 79 1.59 6.80 -5.78
CA PRO A 79 0.88 5.53 -5.61
C PRO A 79 -0.55 5.57 -6.16
N MET A 80 -1.30 6.65 -5.90
CA MET A 80 -2.67 6.78 -6.42
C MET A 80 -2.69 6.91 -7.94
N GLN A 81 -1.79 7.68 -8.54
CA GLN A 81 -1.68 7.76 -10.00
C GLN A 81 -1.32 6.42 -10.64
N THR A 82 -0.48 5.63 -9.97
CA THR A 82 -0.11 4.27 -10.41
C THR A 82 -1.31 3.33 -10.29
N PHE A 83 -2.05 3.40 -9.18
CA PHE A 83 -3.26 2.61 -8.93
C PHE A 83 -4.35 2.83 -9.99
N TYR A 84 -4.54 4.08 -10.42
CA TYR A 84 -5.50 4.42 -11.48
C TYR A 84 -4.99 4.16 -12.91
N SER A 85 -3.70 3.83 -13.09
CA SER A 85 -3.17 3.51 -14.42
C SER A 85 -3.52 2.07 -14.82
N ILE A 86 -4.59 1.92 -15.62
CA ILE A 86 -5.11 0.65 -16.16
C ILE A 86 -4.03 -0.26 -16.80
N PRO A 87 -3.03 0.25 -17.55
CA PRO A 87 -2.06 -0.63 -18.23
C PRO A 87 -1.18 -1.46 -17.27
N LEU A 88 -0.90 -0.95 -16.07
CA LEU A 88 0.00 -1.62 -15.11
C LEU A 88 -0.70 -2.79 -14.39
N ALA A 89 -2.02 -2.72 -14.26
CA ALA A 89 -2.84 -3.79 -13.72
C ALA A 89 -2.92 -4.95 -14.72
N GLU A 90 -3.05 -4.65 -16.02
CA GLU A 90 -3.04 -5.63 -17.11
C GLU A 90 -1.66 -6.28 -17.29
N GLU A 91 -0.56 -5.50 -17.28
CA GLU A 91 0.82 -6.03 -17.35
C GLU A 91 1.21 -6.94 -16.18
N LYS A 92 0.56 -6.79 -15.01
CA LYS A 92 0.80 -7.64 -13.83
C LYS A 92 -0.05 -8.92 -13.79
N MET A 93 -0.98 -9.11 -14.71
CA MET A 93 -1.77 -10.35 -14.85
C MET A 93 -0.98 -11.49 -15.53
N ILE A 94 0.32 -11.60 -15.26
CA ILE A 94 1.17 -12.68 -15.76
C ILE A 94 0.71 -13.98 -15.10
N GLY A 95 0.05 -14.85 -15.87
CA GLY A 95 -0.45 -16.17 -15.44
C GLY A 95 -1.96 -16.26 -15.15
N TYR A 96 -2.72 -15.17 -15.28
CA TYR A 96 -4.19 -15.19 -15.12
C TYR A 96 -4.97 -15.02 -16.44
N ALA A 97 -4.28 -14.78 -17.56
CA ALA A 97 -4.90 -14.55 -18.86
C ALA A 97 -5.43 -15.82 -19.57
N GLU A 98 -5.05 -17.03 -19.13
CA GLU A 98 -5.37 -18.29 -19.84
C GLU A 98 -6.54 -19.09 -19.25
N LYS A 99 -7.46 -18.45 -18.52
CA LYS A 99 -8.72 -19.11 -18.11
C LYS A 99 -9.92 -18.28 -18.53
N ALA A 100 -10.17 -18.28 -19.83
CA ALA A 100 -11.47 -17.97 -20.43
C ALA A 100 -12.04 -19.26 -21.04
#